data_AF-A0A7W1SR79-F1
#
_entry.id   AF-A0A7W1SR79-F1
#
_cell.length_a   1.000
_cell.length_b   1.000
_cell.length_c   1.000
_cell.angle_alpha   90.00
_cell.angle_beta   90.00
_cell.angle_gamma   90.00
#
_symmetry.space_group_name_H-M   'P 1'
#
loop_
_entity.id
_entity.type
_entity.pdbx_description
1 polymer ?
#
loop_
_entity_poly.entity_id
_entity_poly.type
_entity_poly.pdbx_seq_one_letter_code
_entity_poly.pdbx_strand_id
1 'polypeptide(L)'
;EQVIYGTCTNLPIGGDGGKALSVSQSMNKLFMGGGGGSGHQNDNNNVGYHGKNGGGIIFISASSIEGNSYIIRANGGNNTQMPNTDGAGGGGGAGTIILNINSISGTLNLEAMGGNGGNINSPLYCLGPGGGGSGGVVWLKGTLIPSNLDLKIDGGNSGKQVHISSPCTGSKFGSTDGETGLLLYSYIVQEGVECIQDTLDSSTQIFIPNVITPNGDGQNDYFVIKNIPPNTEIVIFNRWGNKVFESENYLNNWDGTNLRGEKVSDGVYFFVLRNKGIENQITGTITVMR
;
A
#
# COMPACT_ATOMS: atom_id res chain seq x y z
N GLU A 1 -19.01 -40.96 -3.88
CA GLU A 1 -18.12 -40.49 -4.96
C GLU A 1 -18.86 -40.54 -6.28
N GLN A 2 -19.06 -39.38 -6.90
CA GLN A 2 -19.57 -39.29 -8.27
C GLN A 2 -18.51 -38.51 -9.04
N VAL A 3 -17.62 -39.24 -9.70
CA VAL A 3 -16.59 -38.65 -10.57
C VAL A 3 -17.26 -38.30 -11.89
N ILE A 4 -17.46 -37.00 -12.11
CA ILE A 4 -17.96 -36.49 -13.39
C ILE A 4 -16.75 -36.36 -14.32
N TYR A 5 -16.60 -37.33 -15.23
CA TYR A 5 -15.75 -37.21 -16.42
C TYR A 5 -16.49 -36.38 -17.48
N GLY A 6 -16.60 -35.07 -17.25
CA GLY A 6 -17.04 -34.12 -18.25
C GLY A 6 -15.83 -33.47 -18.89
N THR A 7 -15.64 -33.61 -20.20
CA THR A 7 -14.71 -32.78 -20.96
C THR A 7 -15.21 -31.33 -20.91
N CYS A 8 -14.78 -30.57 -19.91
CA CYS A 8 -15.09 -29.14 -19.83
C CYS A 8 -14.30 -28.40 -20.91
N THR A 9 -14.77 -28.42 -22.14
CA THR A 9 -14.09 -27.84 -23.31
C THR A 9 -14.13 -26.31 -23.37
N ASN A 10 -14.72 -25.63 -22.38
CA ASN A 10 -14.92 -24.18 -22.37
C ASN A 10 -14.80 -23.56 -20.96
N LEU A 11 -13.90 -24.05 -20.11
CA LEU A 11 -13.62 -23.33 -18.87
C LEU A 11 -12.83 -22.05 -19.19
N PRO A 12 -13.17 -20.90 -18.59
CA PRO A 12 -12.34 -19.70 -18.68
C PRO A 12 -11.04 -19.96 -17.91
N ILE A 13 -10.05 -20.49 -18.61
CA ILE A 13 -8.73 -20.86 -18.05
C ILE A 13 -7.66 -19.79 -18.31
N GLY A 14 -8.01 -18.75 -19.06
CA GLY A 14 -7.19 -17.56 -19.27
C GLY A 14 -7.22 -16.63 -18.06
N GLY A 15 -6.17 -15.81 -17.94
CA GLY A 15 -6.00 -14.90 -16.82
C GLY A 15 -6.94 -13.69 -16.89
N ASP A 16 -7.48 -13.30 -15.74
CA ASP A 16 -8.30 -12.10 -15.62
C ASP A 16 -7.45 -10.83 -15.76
N GLY A 17 -8.00 -9.84 -16.46
CA GLY A 17 -7.43 -8.52 -16.61
C GLY A 17 -7.40 -7.78 -15.27
N GLY A 18 -6.37 -6.97 -15.08
CA GLY A 18 -6.25 -6.07 -13.94
C GLY A 18 -7.45 -5.14 -13.87
N LYS A 19 -7.98 -4.95 -12.67
CA LYS A 19 -9.07 -4.01 -12.39
C LYS A 19 -8.55 -2.61 -12.15
N ALA A 20 -9.31 -1.63 -12.60
CA ALA A 20 -9.07 -0.25 -12.26
C ALA A 20 -9.32 -0.06 -10.76
N LEU A 21 -8.41 0.63 -10.09
CA LEU A 21 -8.61 0.97 -8.69
C LEU A 21 -9.70 2.05 -8.60
N SER A 22 -10.66 1.89 -7.69
CA SER A 22 -11.56 2.97 -7.32
C SER A 22 -10.86 3.90 -6.34
N VAL A 23 -10.32 5.02 -6.81
CA VAL A 23 -9.63 6.01 -5.98
C VAL A 23 -10.41 7.32 -6.01
N SER A 24 -10.63 7.90 -4.84
CA SER A 24 -11.25 9.23 -4.66
C SER A 24 -10.29 10.17 -3.94
N GLN A 25 -10.51 11.47 -4.11
CA GLN A 25 -9.76 12.53 -3.42
C GLN A 25 -9.79 12.36 -1.89
N SER A 26 -10.88 11.82 -1.33
CA SER A 26 -11.02 11.57 0.11
C SER A 26 -10.12 10.45 0.66
N MET A 27 -9.57 9.60 -0.21
CA MET A 27 -8.80 8.43 0.23
C MET A 27 -7.30 8.72 0.34
N ASN A 28 -6.75 9.73 -0.35
CA ASN A 28 -5.32 10.12 -0.32
C ASN A 28 -4.33 8.93 -0.32
N LYS A 29 -4.58 7.91 -1.15
CA LYS A 29 -3.72 6.73 -1.24
C LYS A 29 -2.93 6.73 -2.54
N LEU A 30 -1.65 6.41 -2.42
CA LEU A 30 -0.75 6.12 -3.54
C LEU A 30 -0.62 4.60 -3.66
N PHE A 31 -0.59 4.10 -4.88
CA PHE A 31 -0.49 2.67 -5.14
C PHE A 31 0.62 2.38 -6.15
N MET A 32 1.32 1.28 -5.92
CA MET A 32 2.09 0.63 -6.98
C MET A 32 1.14 -0.17 -7.86
N GLY A 33 1.52 -0.38 -9.12
CA GLY A 33 0.79 -1.24 -10.02
C GLY A 33 0.80 -2.69 -9.54
N GLY A 34 -0.36 -3.35 -9.60
CA GLY A 34 -0.48 -4.79 -9.34
C GLY A 34 -0.04 -5.63 -10.54
N GLY A 35 -0.43 -6.92 -10.56
CA GLY A 35 -0.29 -7.79 -11.74
C GLY A 35 -1.66 -8.22 -12.27
N GLY A 36 -1.75 -8.54 -13.55
CA GLY A 36 -2.87 -9.25 -14.17
C GLY A 36 -2.83 -10.75 -13.84
N GLY A 37 -3.97 -11.41 -14.00
CA GLY A 37 -4.14 -12.84 -13.78
C GLY A 37 -3.30 -13.68 -14.73
N SER A 38 -2.82 -14.83 -14.25
CA SER A 38 -2.09 -15.82 -15.06
C SER A 38 -3.05 -16.93 -15.50
N GLY A 39 -2.72 -17.60 -16.60
CA GLY A 39 -3.47 -18.76 -17.08
C GLY A 39 -3.22 -20.01 -16.23
N HIS A 40 -4.04 -21.03 -16.45
CA HIS A 40 -3.97 -22.32 -15.76
C HIS A 40 -2.64 -23.07 -15.99
N GLN A 41 -2.07 -23.65 -14.93
CA GLN A 41 -0.93 -24.57 -14.99
C GLN A 41 -1.44 -26.02 -14.92
N ASN A 42 -1.04 -26.89 -15.85
CA ASN A 42 -1.57 -28.26 -15.95
C ASN A 42 -0.59 -29.36 -15.50
N ASP A 43 0.64 -29.02 -15.11
CA ASP A 43 1.60 -29.97 -14.55
C ASP A 43 2.18 -29.57 -13.18
N ASN A 44 2.60 -30.57 -12.41
CA ASN A 44 3.17 -30.41 -11.05
C ASN A 44 4.67 -30.01 -11.07
N ASN A 45 5.26 -29.70 -12.22
CA ASN A 45 6.71 -29.44 -12.34
C ASN A 45 7.12 -27.97 -12.14
N ASN A 46 6.22 -27.15 -11.57
CA ASN A 46 6.55 -25.81 -11.07
C ASN A 46 7.05 -24.81 -12.14
N VAL A 47 6.45 -24.83 -13.34
CA VAL A 47 6.84 -23.97 -14.48
C VAL A 47 5.75 -22.96 -14.88
N GLY A 48 4.84 -22.63 -13.98
CA GLY A 48 3.87 -21.55 -14.18
C GLY A 48 4.57 -20.23 -14.57
N TYR A 49 4.11 -19.60 -15.64
CA TYR A 49 4.70 -18.35 -16.12
C TYR A 49 4.25 -17.19 -15.24
N HIS A 50 5.21 -16.55 -14.58
CA HIS A 50 4.93 -15.46 -13.65
C HIS A 50 4.41 -14.21 -14.38
N GLY A 51 3.51 -13.49 -13.71
CA GLY A 51 3.11 -12.16 -14.12
C GLY A 51 4.29 -11.17 -14.14
N LYS A 52 4.08 -10.04 -14.81
CA LYS A 52 5.11 -8.99 -14.90
C LYS A 52 4.98 -7.94 -13.81
N ASN A 53 6.09 -7.23 -13.59
CA ASN A 53 6.20 -6.16 -12.61
C ASN A 53 5.19 -5.05 -12.92
N GLY A 54 4.51 -4.55 -11.89
CA GLY A 54 3.69 -3.36 -11.99
C GLY A 54 4.52 -2.07 -12.00
N GLY A 55 3.88 -0.98 -12.41
CA GLY A 55 4.46 0.35 -12.41
C GLY A 55 4.68 0.93 -11.01
N GLY A 56 5.67 1.80 -10.86
CA GLY A 56 5.99 2.48 -9.59
C GLY A 56 5.12 3.70 -9.30
N ILE A 57 5.49 4.45 -8.27
CA ILE A 57 4.88 5.74 -7.94
C ILE A 57 5.82 6.84 -8.40
N ILE A 58 5.28 7.84 -9.09
CA ILE A 58 5.97 9.05 -9.49
C ILE A 58 5.25 10.25 -8.88
N PHE A 59 5.98 11.05 -8.11
CA PHE A 59 5.49 12.29 -7.54
C PHE A 59 6.38 13.44 -7.98
N ILE A 60 5.81 14.42 -8.68
CA ILE A 60 6.53 15.62 -9.11
C ILE A 60 5.84 16.83 -8.47
N SER A 61 6.62 17.61 -7.72
CA SER A 61 6.19 18.85 -7.12
C SER A 61 7.13 19.98 -7.55
N ALA A 62 6.61 20.93 -8.31
CA ALA A 62 7.37 22.06 -8.85
C ALA A 62 6.44 23.21 -9.22
N SER A 63 6.96 24.43 -9.38
CA SER A 63 6.14 25.53 -9.88
C SER A 63 5.71 25.30 -11.34
N SER A 64 6.62 24.80 -12.18
CA SER A 64 6.37 24.52 -13.59
C SER A 64 7.21 23.35 -14.09
N ILE A 65 6.80 22.74 -15.21
CA ILE A 65 7.58 21.73 -15.94
C ILE A 65 7.65 22.09 -17.44
N GLU A 66 8.82 21.88 -18.03
CA GLU A 66 9.02 21.99 -19.49
C GLU A 66 9.02 20.58 -20.07
N GLY A 67 7.98 20.22 -20.82
CA GLY A 67 7.74 18.85 -21.24
C GLY A 67 8.69 18.36 -22.33
N ASN A 68 9.09 19.22 -23.28
CA ASN A 68 10.03 18.92 -24.37
C ASN A 68 9.77 17.60 -25.13
N SER A 69 8.50 17.18 -25.19
CA SER A 69 8.05 15.90 -25.75
C SER A 69 8.65 14.66 -25.08
N TYR A 70 9.22 14.80 -23.88
CA TYR A 70 9.66 13.68 -23.05
C TYR A 70 8.47 13.00 -22.38
N ILE A 71 8.73 11.80 -21.86
CA ILE A 71 7.73 10.92 -21.26
C ILE A 71 8.07 10.69 -19.79
N ILE A 72 7.08 10.89 -18.92
CA ILE A 72 7.09 10.39 -17.54
C ILE A 72 6.27 9.09 -17.54
N ARG A 73 6.89 7.98 -17.12
CA ARG A 73 6.34 6.63 -17.31
C ARG A 73 6.25 5.85 -16.01
N ALA A 74 5.03 5.42 -15.66
CA ALA A 74 4.71 4.46 -14.61
C ALA A 74 3.97 3.23 -15.16
N ASN A 75 4.32 2.80 -16.39
CA ASN A 75 3.69 1.65 -17.05
C ASN A 75 3.98 0.33 -16.32
N GLY A 76 3.05 -0.61 -16.44
CA GLY A 76 3.27 -2.01 -16.08
C GLY A 76 4.00 -2.79 -17.18
N GLY A 77 4.68 -3.87 -16.79
CA GLY A 77 5.50 -4.67 -17.71
C GLY A 77 4.67 -5.55 -18.65
N ASN A 78 5.07 -5.64 -19.92
CA ASN A 78 4.49 -6.56 -20.89
C ASN A 78 5.00 -7.99 -20.67
N ASN A 79 4.09 -8.96 -20.68
CA ASN A 79 4.46 -10.35 -20.72
C ASN A 79 4.64 -10.83 -22.17
N THR A 80 5.90 -11.05 -22.55
CA THR A 80 6.29 -11.50 -23.89
C THR A 80 6.45 -13.02 -23.99
N GLN A 81 6.13 -13.76 -22.92
CA GLN A 81 6.26 -15.20 -22.90
C GLN A 81 5.20 -15.85 -23.80
N MET A 82 5.58 -16.98 -24.41
CA MET A 82 4.76 -17.76 -25.33
C MET A 82 4.85 -19.27 -25.02
N PRO A 83 4.35 -19.72 -23.85
CA PRO A 83 4.36 -21.14 -23.52
C PRO A 83 3.67 -22.03 -24.56
N ASN A 84 4.11 -23.29 -24.62
CA ASN A 84 3.49 -24.32 -25.44
C ASN A 84 2.89 -25.49 -24.64
N THR A 85 3.16 -25.58 -23.33
CA THR A 85 2.64 -26.63 -22.43
C THR A 85 1.73 -26.09 -21.32
N ASP A 86 1.97 -24.86 -20.85
CA ASP A 86 1.29 -24.24 -19.70
C ASP A 86 0.61 -22.90 -20.02
N GLY A 87 -0.17 -22.39 -19.05
CA GLY A 87 -0.73 -21.05 -19.11
C GLY A 87 0.33 -19.94 -19.06
N ALA A 88 0.01 -18.81 -19.69
CA ALA A 88 0.90 -17.65 -19.73
C ALA A 88 0.65 -16.70 -18.56
N GLY A 89 1.69 -15.98 -18.14
CA GLY A 89 1.60 -14.98 -17.08
C GLY A 89 0.90 -13.70 -17.54
N GLY A 90 0.26 -13.01 -16.59
CA GLY A 90 -0.39 -11.72 -16.83
C GLY A 90 0.59 -10.56 -17.05
N GLY A 91 0.09 -9.46 -17.62
CA GLY A 91 0.82 -8.20 -17.71
C GLY A 91 0.80 -7.43 -16.38
N GLY A 92 1.78 -6.57 -16.14
CA GLY A 92 1.80 -5.72 -14.94
C GLY A 92 0.79 -4.58 -15.06
N GLY A 93 0.11 -4.22 -13.98
CA GLY A 93 -0.68 -2.99 -13.90
C GLY A 93 0.20 -1.75 -13.83
N ALA A 94 -0.28 -0.62 -14.32
CA ALA A 94 0.43 0.65 -14.16
C ALA A 94 0.29 1.21 -12.74
N GLY A 95 1.25 2.06 -12.37
CA GLY A 95 1.32 2.69 -11.05
C GLY A 95 0.67 4.07 -11.00
N THR A 96 1.15 4.91 -10.09
CA THR A 96 0.57 6.25 -9.86
C THR A 96 1.52 7.34 -10.34
N ILE A 97 1.00 8.34 -11.06
CA ILE A 97 1.70 9.59 -11.38
C ILE A 97 0.94 10.75 -10.76
N ILE A 98 1.62 11.57 -9.97
CA ILE A 98 1.07 12.81 -9.43
C ILE A 98 1.90 13.99 -9.93
N LEU A 99 1.21 14.97 -10.49
CA LEU A 99 1.79 16.25 -10.88
C LEU A 99 1.21 17.38 -10.01
N ASN A 100 1.94 17.74 -8.97
CA ASN A 100 1.72 18.96 -8.20
C ASN A 100 2.48 20.13 -8.85
N ILE A 101 1.95 20.63 -9.97
CA ILE A 101 2.55 21.73 -10.73
C ILE A 101 1.52 22.80 -11.10
N ASN A 102 1.97 24.04 -11.28
CA ASN A 102 1.06 25.15 -11.65
C ASN A 102 0.97 25.35 -13.17
N SER A 103 2.06 25.09 -13.91
CA SER A 103 2.08 25.24 -15.37
C SER A 103 2.98 24.21 -16.08
N ILE A 104 2.62 23.91 -17.33
CA ILE A 104 3.39 23.08 -18.24
C ILE A 104 3.75 23.96 -19.44
N SER A 105 5.01 23.99 -19.86
CA SER A 105 5.46 24.55 -21.14
C SER A 105 5.91 23.42 -22.07
N GLY A 106 5.73 23.59 -23.39
CA GLY A 106 5.98 22.52 -24.36
C GLY A 106 5.03 21.31 -24.16
N THR A 107 5.21 20.27 -24.97
CA THR A 107 4.42 19.03 -24.87
C THR A 107 4.98 18.14 -23.76
N LEU A 108 4.14 17.71 -22.82
CA LEU A 108 4.47 16.71 -21.81
C LEU A 108 3.70 15.42 -22.09
N ASN A 109 4.37 14.28 -22.06
CA ASN A 109 3.71 12.98 -22.19
C ASN A 109 3.70 12.24 -20.85
N LEU A 110 2.54 11.76 -20.44
CA LEU A 110 2.38 10.90 -19.26
C LEU A 110 1.87 9.54 -19.68
N GLU A 111 2.56 8.49 -19.22
CA GLU A 111 2.17 7.10 -19.48
C GLU A 111 2.03 6.35 -18.15
N ALA A 112 0.82 5.96 -17.82
CA ALA A 112 0.49 5.01 -16.76
C ALA A 112 -0.37 3.90 -17.36
N MET A 113 0.19 3.19 -18.34
CA MET A 113 -0.47 2.13 -19.10
C MET A 113 -0.23 0.74 -18.50
N GLY A 114 -1.27 -0.09 -18.53
CA GLY A 114 -1.14 -1.50 -18.21
C GLY A 114 -0.31 -2.28 -19.24
N GLY A 115 0.41 -3.28 -18.78
CA GLY A 115 1.19 -4.19 -19.62
C GLY A 115 0.32 -5.28 -20.25
N ASN A 116 0.69 -5.74 -21.44
CA ASN A 116 0.01 -6.84 -22.13
C ASN A 116 0.27 -8.19 -21.43
N GLY A 117 -0.74 -9.06 -21.40
CA GLY A 117 -0.63 -10.45 -20.96
C GLY A 117 0.04 -11.37 -21.99
N GLY A 118 0.58 -12.49 -21.52
CA GLY A 118 1.37 -13.40 -22.35
C GLY A 118 0.50 -14.22 -23.30
N ASN A 119 1.02 -14.46 -24.51
CA ASN A 119 0.36 -15.32 -25.51
C ASN A 119 0.66 -16.80 -25.24
N ILE A 120 -0.06 -17.69 -25.90
CA ILE A 120 0.24 -19.12 -25.96
C ILE A 120 0.75 -19.45 -27.36
N ASN A 121 1.70 -20.36 -27.47
CA ASN A 121 2.20 -20.88 -28.74
C ASN A 121 2.24 -22.42 -28.74
N SER A 122 1.08 -23.04 -28.49
CA SER A 122 0.96 -24.50 -28.45
C SER A 122 0.31 -25.06 -29.72
N PRO A 123 0.98 -25.97 -30.46
CA PRO A 123 0.39 -26.64 -31.61
C PRO A 123 -0.70 -27.65 -31.23
N LEU A 124 -0.68 -28.16 -29.99
CA LEU A 124 -1.48 -29.31 -29.58
C LEU A 124 -2.51 -28.98 -28.51
N TYR A 125 -2.19 -28.04 -27.62
CA TYR A 125 -3.01 -27.76 -26.44
C TYR A 125 -3.65 -26.38 -26.49
N CYS A 126 -4.83 -26.30 -25.90
CA CYS A 126 -5.58 -25.09 -25.69
C CYS A 126 -5.39 -24.64 -24.25
N LEU A 127 -4.48 -23.68 -24.06
CA LEU A 127 -4.00 -23.22 -22.77
C LEU A 127 -4.45 -21.79 -22.51
N GLY A 128 -4.51 -21.40 -21.24
CA GLY A 128 -4.95 -20.07 -20.83
C GLY A 128 -3.88 -19.01 -21.09
N PRO A 129 -4.14 -18.01 -21.95
CA PRO A 129 -3.28 -16.83 -22.08
C PRO A 129 -3.33 -15.97 -20.82
N GLY A 130 -2.37 -15.05 -20.67
CA GLY A 130 -2.33 -14.13 -19.55
C GLY A 130 -3.31 -12.96 -19.71
N GLY A 131 -3.86 -12.48 -18.59
CA GLY A 131 -4.66 -11.25 -18.55
C GLY A 131 -3.82 -10.00 -18.75
N GLY A 132 -4.42 -8.93 -19.28
CA GLY A 132 -3.77 -7.62 -19.37
C GLY A 132 -3.69 -6.93 -18.00
N GLY A 133 -2.65 -6.14 -17.74
CA GLY A 133 -2.60 -5.30 -16.53
C GLY A 133 -3.51 -4.07 -16.66
N SER A 134 -4.03 -3.55 -15.55
CA SER A 134 -4.83 -2.30 -15.57
C SER A 134 -3.98 -1.07 -15.84
N GLY A 135 -4.62 -0.03 -16.34
CA GLY A 135 -4.06 1.33 -16.35
C GLY A 135 -3.92 1.88 -14.94
N GLY A 136 -3.05 2.88 -14.80
CA GLY A 136 -2.68 3.48 -13.53
C GLY A 136 -3.49 4.72 -13.18
N VAL A 137 -3.08 5.40 -12.12
CA VAL A 137 -3.73 6.65 -11.68
C VAL A 137 -2.85 7.83 -12.07
N VAL A 138 -3.42 8.82 -12.74
CA VAL A 138 -2.78 10.12 -12.95
C VAL A 138 -3.56 11.17 -12.18
N TRP A 139 -2.90 11.91 -11.29
CA TRP A 139 -3.52 12.93 -10.46
C TRP A 139 -2.88 14.30 -10.71
N LEU A 140 -3.68 15.22 -11.25
CA LEU A 140 -3.26 16.58 -11.58
C LEU A 140 -3.69 17.55 -10.48
N LYS A 141 -2.87 18.57 -10.21
CA LYS A 141 -3.23 19.71 -9.36
C LYS A 141 -4.38 20.54 -9.94
N GLY A 142 -4.39 20.74 -11.26
CA GLY A 142 -5.39 21.53 -11.96
C GLY A 142 -6.78 20.87 -11.97
N THR A 143 -7.77 21.61 -12.47
CA THR A 143 -9.17 21.15 -12.58
C THR A 143 -9.54 20.60 -13.97
N LEU A 144 -8.64 20.73 -14.94
CA LEU A 144 -8.80 20.31 -16.33
C LEU A 144 -7.48 19.74 -16.86
N ILE A 145 -7.56 18.97 -17.94
CA ILE A 145 -6.39 18.48 -18.68
C ILE A 145 -5.71 19.65 -19.38
N PRO A 146 -4.43 19.94 -19.13
CA PRO A 146 -3.68 20.91 -19.90
C PRO A 146 -3.62 20.52 -21.38
N SER A 147 -3.80 21.47 -22.30
CA SER A 147 -3.84 21.19 -23.75
C SER A 147 -2.52 20.65 -24.31
N ASN A 148 -1.43 20.86 -23.59
CA ASN A 148 -0.08 20.42 -23.92
C ASN A 148 0.32 19.13 -23.17
N LEU A 149 -0.63 18.47 -22.52
CA LEU A 149 -0.45 17.16 -21.89
C LEU A 149 -1.01 16.07 -22.81
N ASP A 150 -0.14 15.18 -23.29
CA ASP A 150 -0.55 13.89 -23.87
C ASP A 150 -0.61 12.84 -22.74
N LEU A 151 -1.72 12.14 -22.63
CA LEU A 151 -2.01 11.24 -21.51
C LEU A 151 -2.43 9.86 -22.01
N LYS A 152 -1.74 8.82 -21.53
CA LYS A 152 -2.07 7.42 -21.80
C LYS A 152 -2.20 6.64 -20.51
N ILE A 153 -3.41 6.17 -20.26
CA ILE A 153 -3.79 5.42 -19.05
C ILE A 153 -4.56 4.14 -19.36
N ASP A 154 -4.47 3.65 -20.59
CA ASP A 154 -5.20 2.44 -21.00
C ASP A 154 -4.67 1.19 -20.30
N GLY A 155 -5.55 0.22 -20.10
CA GLY A 155 -5.15 -1.12 -19.71
C GLY A 155 -4.42 -1.85 -20.83
N GLY A 156 -3.64 -2.86 -20.46
CA GLY A 156 -2.95 -3.73 -21.40
C GLY A 156 -3.90 -4.76 -22.01
N ASN A 157 -3.55 -5.26 -23.19
CA ASN A 157 -4.29 -6.32 -23.85
C ASN A 157 -3.99 -7.68 -23.20
N SER A 158 -5.00 -8.54 -23.08
CA SER A 158 -4.79 -9.95 -22.80
C SER A 158 -4.10 -10.68 -23.95
N GLY A 159 -3.42 -11.77 -23.61
CA GLY A 159 -2.83 -12.66 -24.60
C GLY A 159 -3.88 -13.51 -25.34
N LYS A 160 -3.40 -14.26 -26.32
CA LYS A 160 -4.17 -15.22 -27.11
C LYS A 160 -3.32 -16.41 -27.53
N GLN A 161 -3.94 -17.48 -28.01
CA GLN A 161 -3.25 -18.55 -28.72
C GLN A 161 -2.79 -18.06 -30.10
N VAL A 162 -1.50 -18.15 -30.41
CA VAL A 162 -0.92 -17.64 -31.66
C VAL A 162 -0.37 -18.72 -32.59
N HIS A 163 -0.24 -19.98 -32.13
CA HIS A 163 0.30 -21.04 -32.97
C HIS A 163 -0.66 -21.40 -34.12
N ILE A 164 -0.23 -21.24 -35.38
CA ILE A 164 -1.13 -21.35 -36.55
C ILE A 164 -1.81 -22.71 -36.71
N SER A 165 -1.13 -23.81 -36.37
CA SER A 165 -1.69 -25.16 -36.45
C SER A 165 -2.50 -25.57 -35.22
N SER A 166 -2.67 -24.67 -34.25
CA SER A 166 -3.42 -24.97 -33.05
C SER A 166 -4.90 -25.13 -33.38
N PRO A 167 -5.62 -26.07 -32.74
CA PRO A 167 -7.07 -26.16 -32.88
C PRO A 167 -7.82 -24.93 -32.33
N CYS A 168 -7.11 -24.02 -31.65
CA CYS A 168 -7.68 -22.85 -30.99
C CYS A 168 -6.96 -21.53 -31.29
N THR A 169 -6.29 -21.44 -32.44
CA THR A 169 -5.63 -20.22 -32.91
C THR A 169 -6.54 -18.99 -32.79
N GLY A 170 -6.00 -17.91 -32.25
CA GLY A 170 -6.67 -16.62 -32.06
C GLY A 170 -7.55 -16.51 -30.82
N SER A 171 -7.85 -17.62 -30.14
CA SER A 171 -8.72 -17.60 -28.96
C SER A 171 -8.01 -17.06 -27.70
N LYS A 172 -8.80 -16.42 -26.84
CA LYS A 172 -8.38 -15.86 -25.54
C LYS A 172 -8.67 -16.78 -24.35
N PHE A 173 -9.49 -17.82 -24.50
CA PHE A 173 -9.87 -18.74 -23.41
C PHE A 173 -10.37 -18.06 -22.13
N GLY A 174 -11.10 -16.95 -22.28
CA GLY A 174 -11.61 -16.18 -21.14
C GLY A 174 -10.62 -15.17 -20.57
N SER A 175 -9.38 -15.07 -21.08
CA SER A 175 -8.49 -14.00 -20.66
C SER A 175 -9.05 -12.63 -21.06
N THR A 176 -8.92 -11.66 -20.16
CA THR A 176 -9.52 -10.32 -20.34
C THR A 176 -8.47 -9.22 -20.34
N ASP A 177 -8.75 -8.18 -21.14
CA ASP A 177 -7.92 -6.98 -21.20
C ASP A 177 -8.01 -6.24 -19.85
N GLY A 178 -6.95 -5.53 -19.49
CA GLY A 178 -6.95 -4.71 -18.29
C GLY A 178 -7.88 -3.51 -18.45
N GLU A 179 -8.44 -3.05 -17.34
CA GLU A 179 -9.28 -1.86 -17.34
C GLU A 179 -8.43 -0.58 -17.48
N THR A 180 -9.00 0.43 -18.16
CA THR A 180 -8.41 1.77 -18.22
C THR A 180 -8.29 2.37 -16.82
N GLY A 181 -7.19 3.07 -16.59
CA GLY A 181 -6.87 3.74 -15.34
C GLY A 181 -7.75 4.95 -15.04
N LEU A 182 -7.38 5.70 -14.00
CA LEU A 182 -8.13 6.87 -13.55
C LEU A 182 -7.32 8.15 -13.74
N LEU A 183 -8.03 9.19 -14.19
CA LEU A 183 -7.54 10.57 -14.17
C LEU A 183 -8.27 11.35 -13.07
N LEU A 184 -7.51 11.89 -12.13
CA LEU A 184 -7.99 12.67 -11.01
C LEU A 184 -7.47 14.11 -11.09
N TYR A 185 -8.23 15.04 -10.53
CA TYR A 185 -7.95 16.48 -10.53
C TYR A 185 -7.87 17.03 -9.12
N SER A 186 -7.54 18.31 -9.00
CA SER A 186 -7.51 19.05 -7.73
C SER A 186 -6.70 18.33 -6.66
N TYR A 187 -5.55 17.78 -7.03
CA TYR A 187 -4.62 17.23 -6.04
C TYR A 187 -4.22 18.32 -5.06
N ILE A 188 -4.45 18.06 -3.78
CA ILE A 188 -3.99 18.91 -2.69
C ILE A 188 -2.86 18.16 -2.01
N VAL A 189 -1.66 18.73 -2.05
CA VAL A 189 -0.62 18.31 -1.11
C VAL A 189 -1.16 18.64 0.26
N GLN A 190 -1.40 17.62 1.09
CA GLN A 190 -1.42 17.86 2.53
C GLN A 190 0.01 18.25 2.86
N GLU A 191 0.28 19.55 2.79
CA GLU A 191 1.46 20.10 3.45
C GLU A 191 1.27 19.63 4.88
N GLY A 192 2.17 18.73 5.30
CA GLY A 192 2.17 18.28 6.68
C GLY A 192 2.09 19.55 7.49
N VAL A 193 1.07 19.62 8.35
CA VAL A 193 0.87 20.71 9.32
C VAL A 193 2.28 21.18 9.64
N GLU A 194 2.65 22.38 9.16
CA GLU A 194 3.93 22.97 9.53
C GLU A 194 4.04 22.67 11.01
N CYS A 195 5.16 22.13 11.50
CA CYS A 195 5.35 22.06 12.95
C CYS A 195 5.00 23.47 13.41
N ILE A 196 3.79 23.64 13.95
CA ILE A 196 3.38 24.88 14.56
C ILE A 196 4.45 24.91 15.61
N GLN A 197 5.41 25.82 15.45
CA GLN A 197 6.33 26.17 16.50
C GLN A 197 5.36 26.49 17.61
N ASP A 198 5.22 25.53 18.50
CA ASP A 198 4.13 25.49 19.42
C ASP A 198 4.45 26.59 20.41
N THR A 199 3.95 27.77 20.10
CA THR A 199 3.87 28.85 21.06
C THR A 199 2.67 28.62 21.98
N LEU A 200 2.12 27.39 22.06
CA LEU A 200 1.53 26.95 23.32
C LEU A 200 2.68 26.75 24.28
N ASP A 201 2.73 27.64 25.24
CA ASP A 201 3.51 27.53 26.45
C ASP A 201 3.53 26.07 26.96
N SER A 202 4.64 25.35 26.70
CA SER A 202 4.84 23.93 27.01
C SER A 202 4.74 23.61 28.52
N SER A 203 4.49 24.63 29.33
CA SER A 203 4.27 24.54 30.77
C SER A 203 2.88 24.01 31.15
N THR A 204 1.94 23.83 30.21
CA THR A 204 0.55 23.45 30.54
C THR A 204 0.06 22.11 29.99
N GLN A 205 0.64 21.55 28.93
CA GLN A 205 0.16 20.29 28.34
C GLN A 205 0.78 19.06 29.04
N ILE A 206 -0.05 18.12 29.48
CA ILE A 206 0.41 16.83 30.02
C ILE A 206 1.15 16.05 28.92
N PHE A 207 2.41 15.71 29.17
CA PHE A 207 3.21 14.86 28.28
C PHE A 207 3.48 13.51 28.94
N ILE A 208 3.07 12.43 28.29
CA ILE A 208 3.23 11.05 28.76
C ILE A 208 4.16 10.30 27.79
N PRO A 209 5.35 9.86 28.22
CA PRO A 209 6.23 9.06 27.37
C PRO A 209 5.68 7.64 27.16
N ASN A 210 6.12 6.98 26.09
CA ASN A 210 5.69 5.62 25.73
C ASN A 210 6.79 4.55 25.90
N VAL A 211 7.99 4.94 26.35
CA VAL A 211 9.13 4.05 26.63
C VAL A 211 9.87 4.51 27.90
N ILE A 212 10.33 3.55 28.71
CA ILE A 212 11.38 3.75 29.74
C ILE A 212 12.52 2.73 29.56
N THR A 213 13.73 3.15 29.94
CA THR A 213 14.96 2.35 29.93
C THR A 213 15.58 2.29 31.32
N PRO A 214 15.00 1.55 32.29
CA PRO A 214 15.51 1.46 33.66
C PRO A 214 16.79 0.61 33.74
N ASN A 215 17.89 1.17 33.23
CA ASN A 215 19.22 0.59 33.14
C ASN A 215 20.23 1.28 34.09
N GLY A 216 19.84 2.39 34.71
CA GLY A 216 20.64 3.15 35.67
C GLY A 216 21.63 4.13 35.03
N ASP A 217 21.45 4.50 33.77
CA ASP A 217 22.30 5.47 33.07
C ASP A 217 21.86 6.94 33.26
N GLY A 218 20.77 7.16 33.98
CA GLY A 218 20.19 8.48 34.26
C GLY A 218 19.23 8.98 33.18
N GLN A 219 19.02 8.24 32.09
CA GLN A 219 18.15 8.61 30.97
C GLN A 219 16.96 7.66 30.88
N ASN A 220 15.75 8.22 30.95
CA ASN A 220 14.48 7.48 30.90
C ASN A 220 14.39 6.31 31.90
N ASP A 221 15.11 6.38 33.02
CA ASP A 221 15.08 5.35 34.07
C ASP A 221 13.72 5.25 34.77
N TYR A 222 12.97 6.35 34.77
CA TYR A 222 11.66 6.46 35.42
C TYR A 222 10.58 6.86 34.43
N PHE A 223 9.35 6.44 34.70
CA PHE A 223 8.19 6.85 33.93
C PHE A 223 7.75 8.26 34.35
N VAL A 224 8.42 9.27 33.80
CA VAL A 224 8.19 10.68 34.13
C VAL A 224 7.11 11.28 33.22
N ILE A 225 5.96 11.62 33.80
CA ILE A 225 4.88 12.35 33.15
C ILE A 225 5.04 13.84 33.45
N LYS A 226 5.25 14.66 32.41
CA LYS A 226 5.42 16.11 32.58
C LYS A 226 4.06 16.80 32.69
N ASN A 227 4.01 17.86 33.49
CA ASN A 227 2.81 18.66 33.76
C ASN A 227 1.64 17.83 34.32
N ILE A 228 1.92 16.68 34.97
CA ILE A 228 0.90 15.89 35.66
C ILE A 228 0.32 16.70 36.84
N PRO A 229 -1.01 16.86 36.95
CA PRO A 229 -1.60 17.57 38.07
C PRO A 229 -1.27 16.90 39.41
N PRO A 230 -1.11 17.65 40.51
CA PRO A 230 -0.99 17.07 41.84
C PRO A 230 -2.18 16.18 42.19
N ASN A 231 -1.97 15.16 43.02
CA ASN A 231 -2.99 14.17 43.40
C ASN A 231 -3.52 13.35 42.21
N THR A 232 -2.66 13.08 41.21
CA THR A 232 -3.00 12.16 40.13
C THR A 232 -2.69 10.74 40.57
N GLU A 233 -3.72 9.91 40.59
CA GLU A 233 -3.63 8.47 40.76
C GLU A 233 -3.07 7.85 39.47
N ILE A 234 -2.14 6.90 39.60
CA ILE A 234 -1.71 6.02 38.52
C ILE A 234 -1.89 4.56 38.93
N VAL A 235 -2.32 3.73 37.99
CA VAL A 235 -2.28 2.28 38.11
C VAL A 235 -1.66 1.70 36.83
N ILE A 236 -0.67 0.83 36.98
CA ILE A 236 0.03 0.17 35.87
C ILE A 236 -0.25 -1.33 35.93
N PHE A 237 -0.57 -1.91 34.77
CA PHE A 237 -0.92 -3.31 34.59
C PHE A 237 0.04 -3.98 33.62
N ASN A 238 0.29 -5.27 33.83
CA ASN A 238 0.91 -6.10 32.81
C ASN A 238 -0.12 -6.53 31.75
N ARG A 239 0.37 -7.22 30.71
CA ARG A 239 -0.46 -7.74 29.61
C ARG A 239 -1.59 -8.70 30.01
N TRP A 240 -1.55 -9.24 31.23
CA TRP A 240 -2.59 -10.14 31.75
C TRP A 240 -3.62 -9.41 32.62
N GLY A 241 -3.53 -8.07 32.70
CA GLY A 241 -4.42 -7.24 33.52
C GLY A 241 -4.08 -7.27 35.01
N ASN A 242 -2.96 -7.88 35.42
CA ASN A 242 -2.53 -7.84 36.81
C ASN A 242 -1.87 -6.50 37.11
N LYS A 243 -2.20 -5.93 38.27
CA LYS A 243 -1.61 -4.71 38.78
C LYS A 243 -0.12 -4.92 39.09
N VAL A 244 0.71 -4.03 38.56
CA VAL A 244 2.18 -4.05 38.69
C VAL A 244 2.66 -2.90 39.56
N PHE A 245 2.02 -1.74 39.46
CA PHE A 245 2.33 -0.56 40.25
C PHE A 245 1.06 0.25 40.49
N GLU A 246 0.98 0.94 41.63
CA GLU A 246 -0.07 1.92 41.90
C GLU A 246 0.45 3.03 42.81
N SER A 247 -0.10 4.24 42.62
CA SER A 247 0.15 5.38 43.49
C SER A 247 -1.04 6.34 43.43
N GLU A 248 -1.53 6.78 44.58
CA GLU A 248 -2.64 7.76 44.68
C GLU A 248 -2.19 9.19 44.34
N ASN A 249 -0.90 9.48 44.52
CA ASN A 249 -0.29 10.75 44.15
C ASN A 249 1.04 10.47 43.45
N TYR A 250 1.01 10.29 42.14
CA TYR A 250 2.16 9.86 41.38
C TYR A 250 3.27 10.91 41.34
N LEU A 251 4.48 10.51 41.76
CA LEU A 251 5.65 11.40 41.90
C LEU A 251 6.69 11.17 40.80
N ASN A 252 6.30 10.62 39.65
CA ASN A 252 7.22 10.32 38.53
C ASN A 252 8.36 9.37 38.93
N ASN A 253 8.04 8.38 39.76
CA ASN A 253 9.02 7.53 40.43
C ASN A 253 8.93 6.04 40.06
N TRP A 254 8.10 5.65 39.09
CA TRP A 254 8.07 4.25 38.67
C TRP A 254 9.27 3.92 37.79
N ASP A 255 10.11 3.00 38.24
CA ASP A 255 11.39 2.58 37.66
C ASP A 255 11.32 1.22 36.95
N GLY A 256 10.11 0.74 36.63
CA GLY A 256 9.93 -0.60 36.09
C GLY A 256 10.11 -1.70 37.15
N THR A 257 9.74 -1.44 38.40
CA THR A 257 9.59 -2.47 39.45
C THR A 257 8.11 -2.77 39.75
N ASN A 258 7.82 -3.97 40.24
CA ASN A 258 6.49 -4.35 40.70
C ASN A 258 6.26 -3.90 42.16
N LEU A 259 5.05 -4.12 42.69
CA LEU A 259 4.70 -3.81 44.09
C LEU A 259 5.57 -4.53 45.16
N ARG A 260 6.40 -5.51 44.77
CA ARG A 260 7.37 -6.20 45.64
C ARG A 260 8.79 -5.62 45.54
N GLY A 261 8.99 -4.61 44.70
CA GLY A 261 10.31 -4.05 44.39
C GLY A 261 11.13 -4.89 43.41
N GLU A 262 10.53 -5.89 42.76
CA GLU A 262 11.21 -6.74 41.78
C GLU A 262 11.11 -6.12 40.39
N LYS A 263 12.20 -6.19 39.60
CA LYS A 263 12.19 -5.69 38.21
C LYS A 263 11.15 -6.42 37.36
N VAL A 264 10.34 -5.67 36.64
CA VAL A 264 9.35 -6.22 35.71
C VAL A 264 10.04 -6.63 34.41
N SER A 265 9.54 -7.66 33.73
CA SER A 265 10.09 -8.10 32.44
C SER A 265 9.97 -7.02 31.37
N ASP A 266 10.89 -7.04 30.40
CA ASP A 266 10.79 -6.17 29.23
C ASP A 266 9.50 -6.47 28.45
N GLY A 267 8.87 -5.40 27.95
CA GLY A 267 7.63 -5.49 27.20
C GLY A 267 6.67 -4.34 27.48
N VAL A 268 5.45 -4.50 26.96
CA VAL A 268 4.40 -3.48 27.02
C VAL A 268 3.56 -3.63 28.29
N TYR A 269 3.37 -2.52 28.97
CA TYR A 269 2.49 -2.34 30.13
C TYR A 269 1.42 -1.31 29.81
N PHE A 270 0.33 -1.34 30.57
CA PHE A 270 -0.81 -0.46 30.38
C PHE A 270 -0.94 0.42 31.61
N PHE A 271 -1.15 1.71 31.43
CA PHE A 271 -1.36 2.61 32.56
C PHE A 271 -2.73 3.28 32.50
N VAL A 272 -3.18 3.68 33.67
CA VAL A 272 -4.42 4.39 33.90
C VAL A 272 -4.12 5.56 34.83
N LEU A 273 -4.44 6.79 34.41
CA LEU A 273 -4.34 8.00 35.21
C LEU A 273 -5.73 8.51 35.58
N ARG A 274 -5.92 8.85 36.85
CA ARG A 274 -7.13 9.51 37.35
C ARG A 274 -6.78 10.72 38.18
N ASN A 275 -7.42 11.84 37.92
CA ASN A 275 -7.32 13.03 38.73
C ASN A 275 -8.67 13.73 38.74
N LYS A 276 -9.07 14.33 39.86
CA LYS A 276 -10.33 15.09 39.95
C LYS A 276 -10.40 16.29 39.00
N GLY A 277 -9.25 16.81 38.56
CA GLY A 277 -9.12 17.88 37.56
C GLY A 277 -8.95 17.40 36.11
N ILE A 278 -9.00 16.09 35.84
CA ILE A 278 -9.02 15.55 34.48
C ILE A 278 -10.43 15.01 34.23
N GLU A 279 -11.17 15.64 33.31
CA GLU A 279 -12.58 15.28 33.01
C GLU A 279 -12.75 13.82 32.58
N ASN A 280 -11.71 13.22 32.00
CA ASN A 280 -11.70 11.83 31.52
C ASN A 280 -10.46 11.07 32.03
N GLN A 281 -10.64 9.82 32.45
CA GLN A 281 -9.52 8.92 32.73
C GLN A 281 -8.58 8.82 31.52
N ILE A 282 -7.28 9.07 31.71
CA ILE A 282 -6.28 8.92 30.64
C ILE A 282 -5.75 7.50 30.72
N THR A 283 -5.74 6.79 29.59
CA THR A 283 -5.19 5.44 29.48
C THR A 283 -4.18 5.37 28.35
N GLY A 284 -3.21 4.48 28.47
CA GLY A 284 -2.18 4.34 27.46
C GLY A 284 -1.27 3.14 27.72
N THR A 285 -0.19 3.08 26.94
CA THR A 285 0.83 2.03 27.06
C THR A 285 2.18 2.63 27.38
N ILE A 286 2.98 1.87 28.12
CA ILE A 286 4.37 2.18 28.43
C ILE A 286 5.22 0.94 28.16
N THR A 287 6.26 1.08 27.36
CA THR A 287 7.20 -0.01 27.05
C THR A 287 8.38 0.05 28.00
N VAL A 288 8.70 -1.07 28.64
CA VAL A 288 9.92 -1.25 29.41
C VAL A 288 10.92 -2.02 28.57
N MET A 289 12.11 -1.47 28.37
CA MET A 289 13.21 -2.11 27.66
C MET A 289 14.53 -1.83 28.39
N ARG A 290 15.48 -2.77 28.40
CA ARG A 290 16.76 -2.61 29.08
C ARG A 290 17.94 -2.93 28.18
#